data_AF-A0A6C0DA60-F1
#
_entry.id   AF-A0A6C0DA60-F1
#
_cell.length_a   1.000
_cell.length_b   1.000
_cell.length_c   1.000
_cell.angle_alpha   90.00
_cell.angle_beta   90.00
_cell.angle_gamma   90.00
#
_symmetry.space_group_name_H-M   'P 1'
#
loop_
_entity.id
_entity.type
_entity.pdbx_description
1 polymer ?
#
loop_
_entity_poly.entity_id
_entity_poly.type
_entity_poly.pdbx_seq_one_letter_code
_entity_poly.pdbx_strand_id
1 'polypeptide(L)'
;MNSVYLSIVSSILIFIGYLPEIYFTLFQIKNVDSTKYSSTIWLLGGILGTVYSGINNADTFIIINYSVNTSLNLITVVFKTYYYCKSIQYGSLENKNIDSSK
;
A
#
# COMPACT_ATOMS: atom_id res chain seq x y z
N MET A 1 -16.91 -19.63 17.04
CA MET A 1 -15.75 -18.75 17.33
C MET A 1 -16.25 -17.32 17.23
N ASN A 2 -15.95 -16.42 18.18
CA ASN A 2 -16.41 -15.02 18.13
C ASN A 2 -15.87 -14.36 16.85
N SER A 3 -16.72 -13.65 16.09
CA SER A 3 -16.36 -13.00 14.81
C SER A 3 -15.19 -12.03 14.99
N VAL A 4 -15.04 -11.45 16.19
CA VAL A 4 -13.91 -10.60 16.57
C VAL A 4 -12.58 -11.37 16.63
N TYR A 5 -12.55 -12.60 17.16
CA TYR A 5 -11.29 -13.37 17.17
C TYR A 5 -10.90 -13.82 15.77
N LEU A 6 -11.88 -14.19 14.94
CA LEU A 6 -11.63 -14.52 13.55
C LEU A 6 -11.11 -13.30 12.77
N SER A 7 -11.61 -12.09 13.06
CA SER A 7 -11.17 -10.86 12.40
C SER A 7 -9.74 -10.50 12.76
N ILE A 8 -9.33 -10.72 14.02
CA ILE A 8 -7.94 -10.54 14.46
C ILE A 8 -7.02 -11.50 13.70
N VAL A 9 -7.34 -12.79 13.65
CA VAL A 9 -6.52 -13.80 12.95
C VAL A 9 -6.44 -13.47 11.45
N SER A 10 -7.56 -13.14 10.82
CA SER A 10 -7.61 -12.72 9.42
C SER A 10 -6.78 -11.46 9.15
N SER A 11 -6.86 -10.46 10.03
CA SER A 11 -6.08 -9.22 9.90
C SER A 11 -4.57 -9.45 9.99
N ILE A 12 -4.14 -10.37 10.86
CA ILE A 12 -2.72 -10.76 10.96
C ILE A 12 -2.25 -11.41 9.65
N LEU A 13 -3.07 -12.29 9.07
CA LEU A 13 -2.74 -12.93 7.79
C LEU A 13 -2.65 -11.91 6.65
N ILE A 14 -3.58 -10.94 6.60
CA ILE A 14 -3.53 -9.83 5.64
C ILE A 14 -2.22 -9.05 5.82
N PHE A 15 -1.85 -8.70 7.06
CA PHE A 15 -0.62 -7.98 7.36
C PHE A 15 0.62 -8.74 6.88
N ILE A 16 0.71 -10.04 7.16
CA ILE A 16 1.81 -10.91 6.71
C ILE A 16 1.88 -10.94 5.17
N GLY A 17 0.73 -10.99 4.49
CA GLY A 17 0.66 -10.95 3.02
C GLY A 17 1.20 -9.67 2.40
N TYR A 18 1.13 -8.54 3.10
CA TYR A 18 1.66 -7.24 2.64
C TYR A 18 3.15 -7.04 2.91
N LEU A 19 3.76 -7.80 3.83
CA LEU A 19 5.19 -7.65 4.18
C LEU A 19 6.13 -7.71 2.97
N PRO A 20 5.99 -8.66 2.02
CA PRO A 20 6.86 -8.70 0.85
C PRO A 20 6.77 -7.41 0.02
N GLU A 21 5.57 -6.91 -0.24
CA GLU A 21 5.37 -5.70 -1.07
C GLU A 21 5.95 -4.45 -0.41
N ILE A 22 5.76 -4.29 0.90
CA ILE A 22 6.35 -3.18 1.68
C ILE A 22 7.88 -3.30 1.66
N TYR A 23 8.42 -4.50 1.88
CA TYR A 23 9.86 -4.74 1.84
C TYR A 23 10.46 -4.42 0.47
N PHE A 24 9.85 -4.88 -0.62
CA PHE A 24 10.29 -4.55 -1.98
C PHE A 24 10.23 -3.05 -2.26
N THR A 25 9.19 -2.37 -1.79
CA THR A 25 9.05 -0.92 -1.95
C THR A 25 10.17 -0.15 -1.22
N LEU A 26 10.52 -0.58 0.00
CA LEU A 26 11.56 0.08 0.81
C LEU A 26 12.98 -0.18 0.30
N PHE A 27 13.29 -1.42 -0.11
CA PHE A 27 14.66 -1.86 -0.36
C PHE A 27 15.00 -2.06 -1.85
N GLN A 28 14.02 -2.26 -2.74
CA GLN A 28 14.23 -2.56 -4.16
C GLN A 28 13.63 -1.48 -5.07
N ILE A 29 14.03 -0.22 -4.84
CA ILE A 29 13.58 1.00 -5.56
C ILE A 29 13.62 0.87 -7.09
N LYS A 30 14.42 -0.06 -7.66
CA LYS A 30 14.54 -0.26 -9.11
C LYS A 30 13.33 -0.93 -9.78
N ASN A 31 12.42 -1.57 -9.04
CA ASN A 31 11.30 -2.35 -9.61
C ASN A 31 9.89 -1.85 -9.20
N VAL A 32 9.76 -0.61 -8.73
CA VAL A 32 8.47 -0.03 -8.31
C VAL A 32 7.44 0.02 -9.46
N ASP A 33 7.87 -0.08 -10.71
CA ASP A 33 7.00 0.06 -11.88
C ASP A 33 6.01 -1.09 -12.09
N SER A 34 6.33 -2.35 -11.74
CA SER A 34 5.46 -3.49 -12.07
C SER A 34 4.13 -3.51 -11.29
N THR A 35 4.08 -2.83 -10.14
CA THR A 35 2.89 -2.78 -9.27
C THR A 35 2.44 -1.36 -8.94
N LYS A 36 2.90 -0.36 -9.70
CA LYS A 36 2.66 1.06 -9.42
C LYS A 36 1.19 1.41 -9.22
N TYR A 37 0.31 0.80 -10.00
CA TYR A 37 -1.14 1.02 -9.93
C TYR A 37 -1.89 -0.01 -9.08
N SER A 38 -1.26 -1.14 -8.76
CA SER A 38 -1.91 -2.24 -8.04
C SER A 38 -2.41 -1.78 -6.67
N SER A 39 -1.53 -1.21 -5.84
CA SER A 39 -1.89 -0.75 -4.50
C SER A 39 -2.94 0.36 -4.52
N THR A 40 -2.98 1.19 -5.56
CA THR A 40 -4.00 2.24 -5.75
C THR A 40 -5.36 1.64 -6.09
N ILE A 41 -5.41 0.63 -6.97
CA ILE A 41 -6.65 -0.10 -7.29
C ILE A 41 -7.18 -0.82 -6.04
N TRP A 42 -6.28 -1.49 -5.30
CA TRP A 42 -6.63 -2.14 -4.04
C TRP A 42 -7.07 -1.16 -2.95
N LEU A 43 -6.47 0.03 -2.89
CA LEU A 43 -6.91 1.10 -1.99
C LEU A 43 -8.35 1.52 -2.30
N LEU A 44 -8.67 1.76 -3.58
CA LEU A 44 -10.03 2.10 -4.00
C LEU A 44 -11.02 0.97 -3.68
N GLY A 45 -10.66 -0.28 -3.98
CA GLY A 45 -11.46 -1.45 -3.63
C GLY A 45 -11.67 -1.59 -2.12
N GLY A 46 -10.64 -1.30 -1.31
CA GLY A 46 -10.71 -1.30 0.15
C GLY A 46 -11.63 -0.22 0.70
N ILE A 47 -11.55 1.00 0.18
CA ILE A 47 -12.45 2.11 0.56
C ILE A 47 -13.89 1.74 0.23
N LEU A 48 -14.16 1.29 -1.00
CA LEU A 48 -15.50 0.89 -1.42
C LEU A 48 -16.03 -0.27 -0.58
N GLY A 49 -15.21 -1.28 -0.29
CA GLY A 49 -15.58 -2.40 0.58
C GLY A 49 -15.88 -1.98 2.02
N THR A 50 -15.07 -1.07 2.59
CA THR A 50 -15.28 -0.54 3.94
C THR A 50 -16.57 0.27 4.02
N VAL A 51 -16.82 1.15 3.06
CA VAL A 51 -18.05 1.97 3.01
C VAL A 51 -19.28 1.11 2.78
N TYR A 52 -19.22 0.18 1.84
CA TYR A 52 -20.33 -0.75 1.55
C TYR A 52 -20.67 -1.59 2.78
N SER A 53 -19.67 -2.12 3.49
CA SER A 53 -19.87 -2.93 4.69
C SER A 53 -20.46 -2.11 5.84
N GLY A 54 -20.00 -0.87 6.04
CA GLY A 54 -20.57 0.05 7.02
C GLY A 54 -22.03 0.41 6.75
N ILE A 55 -22.38 0.73 5.50
CA ILE A 55 -23.76 1.10 5.11
C ILE A 55 -24.73 -0.06 5.29
N ASN A 56 -24.30 -1.29 4.99
CA ASN A 56 -25.17 -2.47 5.03
C ASN A 56 -25.18 -3.19 6.39
N ASN A 57 -24.64 -2.56 7.45
CA ASN A 57 -24.48 -3.21 8.77
C ASN A 57 -23.86 -4.61 8.66
N ALA A 58 -22.84 -4.74 7.81
CA ALA A 58 -22.14 -6.01 7.64
C ALA A 58 -21.47 -6.46 8.94
N ASP A 59 -21.15 -7.75 9.03
CA ASP A 59 -20.45 -8.32 10.19
C ASP A 59 -19.19 -7.50 10.51
N THR A 60 -18.98 -7.24 11.80
CA THR A 60 -17.77 -6.61 12.35
C THR A 60 -16.50 -7.23 11.77
N PHE A 61 -16.51 -8.54 11.48
CA PHE A 61 -15.42 -9.23 10.77
C PHE A 61 -15.06 -8.60 9.42
N ILE A 62 -16.06 -8.30 8.59
CA ILE A 62 -15.87 -7.76 7.25
C ILE A 62 -15.34 -6.33 7.32
N ILE A 63 -15.93 -5.52 8.21
CA ILE A 63 -15.55 -4.12 8.40
C ILE A 63 -14.08 -4.02 8.84
N ILE A 64 -13.66 -4.83 9.82
CA ILE A 64 -12.28 -4.84 10.31
C ILE A 64 -11.31 -5.23 9.20
N ASN A 65 -11.59 -6.31 8.45
CA ASN A 65 -10.71 -6.77 7.38
C ASN A 65 -10.53 -5.74 6.28
N TYR A 66 -11.61 -5.11 5.81
CA TYR A 66 -11.51 -4.06 4.80
C TYR A 66 -10.78 -2.82 5.32
N SER A 67 -10.96 -2.47 6.60
CA SER A 67 -10.25 -1.33 7.21
C SER A 67 -8.74 -1.57 7.30
N VAL A 68 -8.32 -2.77 7.72
CA VAL A 68 -6.90 -3.16 7.78
C VAL A 68 -6.29 -3.19 6.38
N ASN A 69 -6.98 -3.80 5.41
CA ASN A 69 -6.53 -3.86 4.02
C ASN A 69 -6.38 -2.46 3.40
N THR A 70 -7.36 -1.58 3.62
CA THR A 70 -7.32 -0.17 3.17
C THR A 70 -6.12 0.57 3.75
N SER A 71 -5.86 0.39 5.05
CA SER A 71 -4.74 1.03 5.74
C SER A 71 -3.39 0.60 5.18
N LEU A 72 -3.22 -0.71 4.91
CA LEU A 72 -1.98 -1.25 4.35
C LEU A 72 -1.73 -0.78 2.93
N ASN A 73 -2.76 -0.74 2.09
CA ASN A 73 -2.63 -0.18 0.74
C ASN A 73 -2.29 1.31 0.78
N LEU A 74 -2.90 2.08 1.69
CA LEU A 74 -2.59 3.50 1.83
C LEU A 74 -1.11 3.72 2.21
N ILE A 75 -0.62 2.99 3.21
CA ILE A 75 0.80 3.04 3.62
C ILE A 75 1.71 2.67 2.45
N THR A 76 1.37 1.63 1.70
CA THR A 76 2.15 1.17 0.55
C THR A 76 2.18 2.22 -0.55
N VAL A 77 1.04 2.87 -0.86
CA VAL A 77 0.96 3.97 -1.83
C VAL A 77 1.81 5.16 -1.37
N VAL A 78 1.74 5.53 -0.08
CA VAL A 78 2.55 6.63 0.48
C VAL A 78 4.04 6.34 0.32
N PHE A 79 4.49 5.13 0.65
CA PHE A 79 5.90 4.75 0.45
C PHE A 79 6.29 4.77 -1.03
N LYS A 80 5.50 4.16 -1.92
CA LYS A 80 5.78 4.15 -3.37
C LYS A 80 5.90 5.57 -3.92
N THR A 81 4.97 6.46 -3.57
CA THR A 81 5.01 7.87 -3.99
C THR A 81 6.24 8.58 -3.43
N TYR A 82 6.55 8.40 -2.15
CA TYR A 82 7.73 9.01 -1.52
C TYR A 82 9.03 8.60 -2.21
N TYR A 83 9.26 7.31 -2.42
CA TYR A 83 10.47 6.82 -3.08
C TYR A 83 10.53 7.17 -4.56
N TYR A 84 9.39 7.25 -5.25
CA TYR A 84 9.31 7.72 -6.63
C TYR A 84 9.71 9.20 -6.74
N CYS A 85 9.19 10.08 -5.87
CA CYS A 85 9.61 11.48 -5.84
C CYS A 85 11.10 11.62 -5.50
N LYS A 86 11.58 10.82 -4.55
CA LYS A 86 12.99 10.79 -4.17
C LYS A 86 13.89 10.36 -5.35
N SER A 87 13.52 9.33 -6.10
CA SER A 87 14.33 8.85 -7.23
C SER A 87 14.41 9.88 -8.37
N ILE A 88 13.31 10.58 -8.67
CA ILE A 88 13.30 11.70 -9.64
C ILE A 88 14.27 12.79 -9.20
N GLN A 89 14.29 13.13 -7.91
CA GLN A 89 15.18 14.19 -7.39
C GLN A 89 16.66 13.82 -7.52
N TYR A 90 17.06 12.58 -7.23
CA TYR A 90 18.45 12.14 -7.42
C TYR A 90 18.86 12.03 -8.89
N GLY A 91 17.99 11.48 -9.76
CA GLY A 91 18.26 11.44 -11.20
C GLY A 91 18.36 12.84 -11.83
N SER A 92 17.58 13.80 -11.32
CA SER A 92 17.68 15.21 -11.73
C SER A 92 18.99 15.87 -11.29
N LEU A 93 19.57 15.48 -10.15
CA LEU A 93 20.83 16.03 -9.64
C LEU A 93 22.04 15.47 -10.40
N GLU A 94 22.02 14.17 -10.75
CA GLU A 94 23.06 13.57 -11.61
C GLU A 94 23.11 14.25 -12.99
N ASN A 95 21.96 14.46 -13.64
CA ASN A 95 21.92 15.10 -14.96
C ASN A 95 22.42 16.55 -14.94
N LYS A 96 22.15 17.31 -13.88
CA LYS A 96 22.64 18.70 -13.75
C LYS A 96 24.15 18.79 -13.58
N ASN A 97 24.78 17.85 -12.87
CA ASN A 97 26.22 17.84 -12.68
C ASN A 97 26.97 17.53 -13.98
N ILE A 98 26.41 16.67 -14.85
CA ILE A 98 27.00 16.32 -16.15
C ILE A 98 26.99 17.54 -17.09
N ASP A 99 25.87 18.27 -17.18
CA ASP A 99 25.80 19.46 -18.04
C ASP A 99 26.62 20.65 -17.52
N SER A 100 26.89 20.74 -16.22
CA SER A 100 27.78 21.78 -15.65
C SER A 100 29.29 21.52 -15.83
N SER A 101 29.65 20.34 -16.34
CA SER A 101 31.05 19.90 -16.51
C SER A 101 31.56 19.96 -17.95
N LYS A 102 30.74 20.48 -18.88
CA LYS A 102 31.09 20.78 -20.27
C LYS A 102 31.28 22.27 -20.47
#